data_AF-A0A7V8EGY4-F1
#
_entry.id   AF-A0A7V8EGY4-F1
#
_cell.length_a   1.000
_cell.length_b   1.000
_cell.length_c   1.000
_cell.angle_alpha   90.00
_cell.angle_beta   90.00
_cell.angle_gamma   90.00
#
_symmetry.space_group_name_H-M   'P 1'
#
loop_
_entity.id
_entity.type
_entity.pdbx_description
1 polymer ?
#
loop_
_entity_poly.entity_id
_entity_poly.type
_entity_poly.pdbx_seq_one_letter_code
_entity_poly.pdbx_strand_id
1 'polypeptide(L)'
;MYDQQLSFLCAEPAAFDVNAVDDAVIRPGALGAGAVATLLAQRAVDDWVLGLGFTNWKALLDHALHSGHYELYSSDDGSVGLRKHGYRYAPIPHLPVGGSTYIQQRLLMIAATRNAGRQEKMIAAGPDFAHKVVVEGALCDLTVKQAGQVVRAGIPVDDLAFGELIGDTTQLAEQLSKVLVKAGAVEGIHLKNGCKSIASHVIRIAHGVR
;
A
#
# COMPACT_ATOMS: atom_id res chain seq x y z
N MET A 1 39.89 30.22 -39.18
CA MET A 1 39.81 29.05 -38.28
C MET A 1 40.20 29.53 -36.91
N TYR A 2 39.22 29.75 -36.04
CA TYR A 2 39.43 30.12 -34.64
C TYR A 2 38.85 29.00 -33.78
N ASP A 3 39.71 28.40 -32.96
CA ASP A 3 39.35 27.43 -31.93
C ASP A 3 38.33 28.05 -30.98
N GLN A 4 37.11 27.49 -30.95
CA GLN A 4 36.15 27.76 -29.89
C GLN A 4 36.51 26.90 -28.67
N GLN A 5 37.48 27.35 -27.90
CA GLN A 5 37.72 26.83 -26.56
C GLN A 5 36.68 27.45 -25.62
N LEU A 6 35.72 26.66 -25.16
CA LEU A 6 34.78 27.05 -24.11
C LEU A 6 35.57 27.30 -22.82
N SER A 7 35.77 28.57 -22.48
CA SER A 7 36.35 29.00 -21.22
C SER A 7 35.34 28.79 -20.09
N PHE A 8 35.60 27.82 -19.20
CA PHE A 8 34.89 27.68 -17.92
C PHE A 8 35.35 28.78 -16.96
N LEU A 9 34.93 30.02 -17.22
CA LEU A 9 35.16 31.14 -16.32
C LEU A 9 33.96 31.28 -15.39
N CYS A 10 34.10 30.69 -14.19
CA CYS A 10 33.73 31.23 -12.88
C CYS A 10 33.35 30.06 -11.96
N ALA A 11 34.22 29.73 -11.00
CA ALA A 11 33.99 28.73 -9.96
C ALA A 11 33.45 29.39 -8.68
N GLU A 12 32.51 30.32 -8.82
CA GLU A 12 31.73 30.78 -7.68
C GLU A 12 30.45 29.94 -7.60
N PRO A 13 30.12 29.34 -6.45
CA PRO A 13 28.87 28.64 -6.29
C PRO A 13 27.72 29.63 -6.52
N ALA A 14 26.77 29.27 -7.39
CA ALA A 14 25.57 30.06 -7.61
C ALA A 14 24.88 30.29 -6.26
N ALA A 15 24.61 31.56 -5.91
CA ALA A 15 23.94 31.93 -4.67
C ALA A 15 22.44 31.57 -4.64
N PHE A 16 21.95 30.88 -5.67
CA PHE A 16 20.58 30.39 -5.76
C PHE A 16 20.60 28.87 -5.92
N ASP A 17 19.80 28.18 -5.11
CA ASP A 17 19.66 26.73 -5.16
C ASP A 17 18.85 26.34 -6.40
N VAL A 18 19.50 25.64 -7.33
CA VAL A 18 18.88 25.14 -8.57
C VAL A 18 17.81 24.07 -8.28
N ASN A 19 17.72 23.58 -7.03
CA ASN A 19 16.66 22.67 -6.57
C ASN A 19 15.51 23.39 -5.84
N ALA A 20 15.53 24.72 -5.72
CA ALA A 20 14.43 25.47 -5.13
C ALA A 20 13.26 25.59 -6.13
N VAL A 21 12.56 24.49 -6.35
CA VAL A 21 11.24 24.51 -6.96
C VAL A 21 10.24 24.87 -5.87
N ASP A 22 9.80 26.13 -5.89
CA ASP A 22 8.69 26.64 -5.11
C ASP A 22 7.37 26.20 -5.76
N ASP A 23 7.09 24.89 -5.71
CA ASP A 23 5.72 24.41 -5.84
C ASP A 23 5.14 24.42 -4.44
N ALA A 24 4.17 25.31 -4.20
CA ALA A 24 3.32 25.27 -3.02
C ALA A 24 2.46 24.00 -3.05
N VAL A 25 3.08 22.85 -2.79
CA VAL A 25 2.43 21.55 -2.64
C VAL A 25 1.87 21.50 -1.23
N ILE A 26 0.55 21.40 -1.14
CA ILE A 26 -0.16 21.04 0.08
C ILE A 26 0.48 19.76 0.62
N ARG A 27 1.22 19.88 1.73
CA ARG A 27 1.78 18.71 2.40
C ARG A 27 0.60 17.88 2.92
N PRO A 28 0.41 16.63 2.48
CA PRO A 28 -0.43 15.73 3.25
C PRO A 28 0.23 15.63 4.63
N GLY A 29 -0.57 15.78 5.69
CA GLY A 29 -0.08 15.69 7.07
C GLY A 29 0.81 14.46 7.22
N ALA A 30 1.92 14.62 7.95
CA ALA A 30 2.87 13.54 8.19
C ALA A 30 2.21 12.42 9.02
N LEU A 31 1.43 11.58 8.34
CA LEU A 31 1.24 10.20 8.73
C LEU A 31 2.62 9.58 8.59
N GLY A 32 3.23 9.19 9.70
CA GLY A 32 4.53 8.54 9.69
C GLY A 32 4.50 7.40 8.67
N ALA A 33 5.49 7.35 7.78
CA ALA A 33 5.58 6.28 6.80
C ALA A 33 5.59 4.94 7.57
N GLY A 34 4.66 4.04 7.25
CA GLY A 34 4.58 2.72 7.89
C GLY A 34 5.94 2.01 7.94
N ALA A 35 6.11 1.08 8.88
CA ALA A 35 7.38 0.38 9.08
C ALA A 35 7.95 -0.22 7.77
N VAL A 36 7.07 -0.77 6.93
CA VAL A 36 7.42 -1.33 5.62
C VAL A 36 7.87 -0.24 4.63
N ALA A 37 7.18 0.89 4.56
CA ALA A 37 7.54 2.00 3.70
C ALA A 37 8.93 2.56 4.06
N THR A 38 9.22 2.69 5.35
CA THR A 38 10.53 3.12 5.87
C THR A 38 11.63 2.12 5.50
N LEU A 39 11.37 0.82 5.66
CA LEU A 39 12.31 -0.24 5.29
C LEU A 39 12.65 -0.20 3.78
N LEU A 40 11.64 -0.04 2.92
CA LEU A 40 11.83 0.03 1.47
C LEU A 40 12.53 1.30 1.01
N ALA A 41 12.38 2.41 1.73
CA ALA A 41 13.10 3.66 1.45
C ALA A 41 14.59 3.56 1.77
N GLN A 42 14.97 2.74 2.75
CA GLN A 42 16.36 2.48 3.12
C GLN A 42 17.03 1.42 2.23
N ARG A 43 16.23 0.62 1.52
CA ARG A 43 16.73 -0.47 0.68
C ARG A 43 17.08 0.05 -0.70
N ALA A 44 18.37 0.02 -1.03
CA ALA A 44 18.86 0.39 -2.35
C ALA A 44 18.26 -0.51 -3.45
N VAL A 45 18.01 0.08 -4.61
CA VAL A 45 17.66 -0.64 -5.83
C VAL A 45 18.70 -0.33 -6.89
N ASP A 46 19.15 -1.37 -7.58
CA ASP A 46 20.01 -1.20 -8.75
C ASP A 46 19.12 -0.96 -9.98
N ASP A 47 18.78 0.31 -10.19
CA ASP A 47 17.89 0.76 -11.26
C ASP A 47 18.62 0.93 -12.61
N TRP A 48 19.90 0.55 -12.71
CA TRP A 48 20.62 0.59 -14.00
C TRP A 48 19.93 -0.27 -15.07
N VAL A 49 19.15 -1.28 -14.66
CA VAL A 49 18.40 -2.15 -15.57
C VAL A 49 17.17 -1.47 -16.18
N LEU A 50 16.54 -0.51 -15.48
CA LEU A 50 15.35 0.20 -15.97
C LEU A 50 15.67 1.62 -16.47
N GLY A 51 16.81 2.19 -16.07
CA GLY A 51 17.30 3.49 -16.54
C GLY A 51 16.47 4.68 -16.05
N LEU A 52 15.73 4.53 -14.94
CA LEU A 52 14.82 5.57 -14.41
C LEU A 52 15.48 6.46 -13.36
N GLY A 53 16.67 6.08 -12.86
CA GLY A 53 17.44 6.83 -11.87
C GLY A 53 16.96 6.68 -10.43
N PHE A 54 16.16 5.66 -10.12
CA PHE A 54 15.70 5.43 -8.74
C PHE A 54 16.81 4.82 -7.87
N THR A 55 16.92 5.31 -6.64
CA THR A 55 17.98 4.88 -5.69
C THR A 55 17.47 3.95 -4.60
N ASN A 56 16.14 3.83 -4.42
CA ASN A 56 15.54 2.94 -3.43
C ASN A 56 14.25 2.26 -3.94
N TRP A 57 13.91 1.13 -3.32
CA TRP A 57 12.75 0.33 -3.69
C TRP A 57 11.42 1.05 -3.51
N LYS A 58 11.27 1.86 -2.46
CA LYS A 58 10.04 2.62 -2.24
C LYS A 58 9.73 3.52 -3.44
N ALA A 59 10.72 4.30 -3.90
CA ALA A 59 10.56 5.21 -5.03
C ALA A 59 10.21 4.46 -6.34
N LEU A 60 10.89 3.35 -6.61
CA LEU A 60 10.60 2.52 -7.77
C LEU A 60 9.17 1.96 -7.74
N LEU A 61 8.71 1.45 -6.59
CA LEU A 61 7.36 0.90 -6.42
C LEU A 61 6.28 1.98 -6.49
N ASP A 62 6.52 3.16 -5.92
CA ASP A 62 5.62 4.31 -6.03
C ASP A 62 5.47 4.74 -7.50
N HIS A 63 6.58 4.77 -8.26
CA HIS A 63 6.55 5.05 -9.69
C HIS A 63 5.82 3.95 -10.50
N ALA A 64 6.05 2.69 -10.17
CA ALA A 64 5.36 1.56 -10.81
C ALA A 64 3.83 1.65 -10.61
N LEU A 65 3.39 1.96 -9.39
CA LEU A 65 1.97 2.20 -9.09
C LEU A 65 1.44 3.42 -9.86
N HIS A 66 2.16 4.54 -9.87
CA HIS A 66 1.75 5.74 -10.60
C HIS A 66 1.59 5.48 -12.11
N SER A 67 2.43 4.63 -12.67
CA SER A 67 2.38 4.22 -14.09
C SER A 67 1.37 3.10 -14.39
N GLY A 68 0.61 2.63 -13.40
CA GLY A 68 -0.50 1.69 -13.59
C GLY A 68 -0.16 0.21 -13.39
N HIS A 69 0.94 -0.10 -12.71
CA HIS A 69 1.31 -1.48 -12.37
C HIS A 69 0.64 -1.89 -11.05
N TYR A 70 -0.55 -2.48 -11.15
CA TYR A 70 -1.39 -2.82 -9.99
C TYR A 70 -1.54 -4.32 -9.73
N GLU A 71 -1.05 -5.17 -10.63
CA GLU A 71 -1.24 -6.62 -10.54
C GLU A 71 -0.04 -7.29 -9.89
N LEU A 72 -0.24 -7.84 -8.69
CA LEU A 72 0.69 -8.79 -8.09
C LEU A 72 0.52 -10.15 -8.76
N TYR A 73 1.63 -10.82 -9.07
CA TYR A 73 1.60 -12.17 -9.64
C TYR A 73 2.68 -13.07 -9.00
N SER A 74 2.40 -14.37 -8.95
CA SER A 74 3.38 -15.36 -8.53
C SER A 74 4.28 -15.70 -9.71
N SER A 75 5.58 -15.55 -9.53
CA SER A 75 6.62 -15.94 -10.47
C SER A 75 6.93 -17.44 -10.35
N ASP A 76 7.54 -18.03 -11.38
CA ASP A 76 7.83 -19.46 -11.47
C ASP A 76 8.81 -19.95 -10.39
N ASP A 77 9.63 -19.04 -9.87
CA ASP A 77 10.57 -19.27 -8.76
C ASP A 77 9.94 -19.14 -7.37
N GLY A 78 8.61 -18.95 -7.30
CA GLY A 78 7.86 -18.78 -6.05
C GLY A 78 7.92 -17.38 -5.46
N SER A 79 8.61 -16.44 -6.11
CA SER A 79 8.63 -15.04 -5.71
C SER A 79 7.36 -14.29 -6.16
N VAL A 80 7.13 -13.11 -5.60
CA VAL A 80 6.02 -12.24 -6.00
C VAL A 80 6.58 -11.10 -6.85
N GLY A 81 6.00 -10.89 -8.03
CA GLY A 81 6.31 -9.77 -8.91
C GLY A 81 5.16 -8.78 -9.04
N LEU A 82 5.42 -7.66 -9.72
CA LEU A 82 4.45 -6.60 -10.01
C LEU A 82 4.39 -6.32 -11.51
N ARG A 83 3.18 -6.29 -12.07
CA ARG A 83 2.92 -6.00 -13.48
C ARG A 83 1.68 -5.15 -13.70
N LYS A 84 1.50 -4.76 -14.97
CA LYS A 84 0.28 -4.11 -15.43
C LYS A 84 -0.77 -5.18 -15.76
N HIS A 85 -2.03 -4.87 -15.46
CA HIS A 85 -3.12 -5.83 -15.66
C HIS A 85 -3.18 -6.33 -17.11
N GLY A 86 -3.18 -7.65 -17.30
CA GLY A 86 -3.27 -8.30 -18.61
C GLY A 86 -1.95 -8.36 -19.40
N TYR A 87 -0.84 -7.87 -18.84
CA TYR A 87 0.47 -8.02 -19.45
C TYR A 87 1.11 -9.33 -19.02
N ARG A 88 1.77 -10.02 -19.97
CA ARG A 88 2.47 -11.28 -19.68
C ARG A 88 3.83 -11.04 -19.01
N TYR A 89 4.51 -9.97 -19.40
CA TYR A 89 5.81 -9.59 -18.87
C TYR A 89 5.65 -8.53 -17.78
N ALA A 90 6.49 -8.62 -16.76
CA ALA A 90 6.49 -7.72 -15.62
C ALA A 90 7.70 -6.78 -15.68
N PRO A 91 7.53 -5.47 -15.41
CA PRO A 91 8.68 -4.59 -15.23
C PRO A 91 9.45 -4.91 -13.94
N ILE A 92 8.78 -5.49 -12.92
CA ILE A 92 9.40 -5.87 -11.65
C ILE A 92 9.13 -7.35 -11.41
N PRO A 93 10.05 -8.24 -11.81
CA PRO A 93 9.85 -9.68 -11.71
C PRO A 93 9.89 -10.20 -10.27
N HIS A 94 10.67 -9.53 -9.41
CA HIS A 94 10.88 -9.92 -8.02
C HIS A 94 10.74 -8.69 -7.12
N LEU A 95 9.76 -8.74 -6.22
CA LEU A 95 9.62 -7.74 -5.17
C LEU A 95 10.60 -8.04 -4.02
N PRO A 96 11.14 -7.00 -3.36
CA PRO A 96 11.89 -7.18 -2.12
C PRO A 96 10.95 -7.63 -0.99
N VAL A 97 11.54 -8.12 0.11
CA VAL A 97 10.82 -8.39 1.36
C VAL A 97 10.01 -7.16 1.79
N GLY A 98 8.74 -7.37 2.15
CA GLY A 98 7.77 -6.31 2.44
C GLY A 98 7.20 -5.56 1.23
N GLY A 99 7.72 -5.80 0.02
CA GLY A 99 7.25 -5.15 -1.20
C GLY A 99 5.79 -5.48 -1.52
N SER A 100 5.37 -6.74 -1.37
CA SER A 100 3.98 -7.14 -1.60
C SER A 100 3.03 -6.47 -0.61
N THR A 101 3.38 -6.45 0.68
CA THR A 101 2.64 -5.73 1.73
C THR A 101 2.51 -4.25 1.39
N TYR A 102 3.61 -3.59 1.01
CA TYR A 102 3.60 -2.17 0.63
C TYR A 102 2.66 -1.88 -0.54
N ILE A 103 2.74 -2.69 -1.60
CA ILE A 103 1.86 -2.57 -2.76
C ILE A 103 0.40 -2.72 -2.34
N GLN A 104 0.06 -3.72 -1.51
CA GLN A 104 -1.32 -3.92 -1.08
C GLN A 104 -1.86 -2.76 -0.24
N GLN A 105 -1.04 -2.19 0.66
CA GLN A 105 -1.37 -0.98 1.42
C GLN A 105 -1.66 0.20 0.48
N ARG A 106 -0.81 0.43 -0.53
CA ARG A 106 -0.98 1.52 -1.50
C ARG A 106 -2.17 1.30 -2.43
N LEU A 107 -2.41 0.08 -2.88
CA LEU A 107 -3.59 -0.26 -3.68
C LEU A 107 -4.87 -0.03 -2.89
N LEU A 108 -4.91 -0.34 -1.60
CA LEU A 108 -6.05 -0.04 -0.74
C LEU A 108 -6.32 1.47 -0.67
N MET A 109 -5.29 2.29 -0.56
CA MET A 109 -5.40 3.76 -0.60
C MET A 109 -5.93 4.28 -1.95
N ILE A 110 -5.43 3.71 -3.05
CA ILE A 110 -5.90 4.05 -4.40
C ILE A 110 -7.38 3.66 -4.56
N ALA A 111 -7.76 2.46 -4.11
CA ALA A 111 -9.12 1.96 -4.16
C ALA A 111 -10.08 2.82 -3.32
N ALA A 112 -9.65 3.26 -2.14
CA ALA A 112 -10.39 4.15 -1.26
C ALA A 112 -10.69 5.48 -1.94
N THR A 113 -9.67 6.09 -2.54
CA THR A 113 -9.79 7.36 -3.26
C THR A 113 -10.74 7.24 -4.45
N ARG A 114 -10.68 6.12 -5.20
CA ARG A 114 -11.57 5.86 -6.36
C ARG A 114 -13.02 5.53 -5.97
N ASN A 115 -13.24 5.00 -4.77
CA ASN A 115 -14.55 4.52 -4.31
C ASN A 115 -15.14 5.37 -3.17
N ALA A 116 -14.68 6.60 -2.99
CA ALA A 116 -15.21 7.52 -1.99
C ALA A 116 -16.76 7.56 -2.03
N GLY A 117 -17.41 7.13 -0.95
CA GLY A 117 -18.87 7.09 -0.81
C GLY A 117 -19.59 5.80 -1.24
N ARG A 118 -18.92 4.76 -1.76
CA ARG A 118 -19.59 3.51 -2.19
C ARG A 118 -19.68 2.40 -1.13
N GLN A 119 -18.93 2.46 -0.04
CA GLN A 119 -18.80 1.34 0.90
C GLN A 119 -19.64 1.51 2.17
N GLU A 120 -20.95 1.71 2.03
CA GLU A 120 -21.81 1.95 3.20
C GLU A 120 -22.48 0.70 3.78
N LYS A 121 -22.60 -0.38 2.99
CA LYS A 121 -23.40 -1.54 3.36
C LYS A 121 -22.63 -2.51 4.25
N MET A 122 -23.29 -3.00 5.32
CA MET A 122 -22.78 -4.11 6.11
C MET A 122 -22.86 -5.43 5.33
N ILE A 123 -21.79 -6.20 5.37
CA ILE A 123 -21.63 -7.52 4.77
C ILE A 123 -21.83 -8.56 5.86
N ALA A 124 -22.78 -9.47 5.65
CA ALA A 124 -22.97 -10.61 6.54
C ALA A 124 -21.85 -11.63 6.34
N ALA A 125 -21.19 -12.04 7.43
CA ALA A 125 -20.19 -13.11 7.46
C ALA A 125 -20.64 -14.31 8.33
N GLY A 126 -21.95 -14.45 8.51
CA GLY A 126 -22.60 -15.47 9.32
C GLY A 126 -23.95 -15.00 9.85
N PRO A 127 -24.69 -15.84 10.59
CA PRO A 127 -25.98 -15.48 11.17
C PRO A 127 -25.86 -14.35 12.21
N ASP A 128 -24.79 -14.36 13.00
CA ASP A 128 -24.60 -13.43 14.12
C ASP A 128 -23.45 -12.44 13.93
N PHE A 129 -22.92 -12.34 12.71
CA PHE A 129 -21.78 -11.48 12.40
C PHE A 129 -21.99 -10.73 11.10
N ALA A 130 -21.93 -9.41 11.17
CA ALA A 130 -21.85 -8.54 10.02
C ALA A 130 -20.71 -7.54 10.20
N HIS A 131 -20.08 -7.13 9.10
CA HIS A 131 -18.99 -6.18 9.13
C HIS A 131 -19.10 -5.14 8.02
N LYS A 132 -18.47 -4.00 8.23
CA LYS A 132 -18.31 -2.93 7.27
C LYS A 132 -16.88 -2.43 7.40
N VAL A 133 -16.24 -2.27 6.25
CA VAL A 133 -14.90 -1.69 6.14
C VAL A 133 -15.05 -0.40 5.35
N VAL A 134 -14.51 0.69 5.89
CA VAL A 134 -14.40 1.98 5.20
C VAL A 134 -12.96 2.41 5.29
N VAL A 135 -12.36 2.77 4.16
CA VAL A 135 -11.00 3.32 4.15
C VAL A 135 -11.09 4.79 3.77
N GLU A 136 -10.66 5.66 4.68
CA GLU A 136 -10.69 7.11 4.51
C GLU A 136 -9.50 7.74 5.21
N GLY A 137 -8.84 8.73 4.57
CA GLY A 137 -7.75 9.47 5.22
C GLY A 137 -6.60 8.61 5.74
N ALA A 138 -6.27 7.50 5.04
CA ALA A 138 -5.29 6.49 5.45
C ALA A 138 -5.64 5.69 6.71
N LEU A 139 -6.89 5.76 7.15
CA LEU A 139 -7.43 4.93 8.22
C LEU A 139 -8.37 3.88 7.62
N CYS A 140 -8.17 2.63 8.01
CA CYS A 140 -9.10 1.53 7.80
C CYS A 140 -10.04 1.46 9.01
N ASP A 141 -11.27 1.93 8.83
CA ASP A 141 -12.34 1.89 9.81
C ASP A 141 -13.14 0.59 9.66
N LEU A 142 -13.26 -0.12 10.77
CA LEU A 142 -13.91 -1.40 10.89
C LEU A 142 -15.12 -1.23 11.80
N THR A 143 -16.30 -1.47 11.26
CA THR A 143 -17.52 -1.59 12.06
C THR A 143 -18.00 -3.02 12.01
N VAL A 144 -18.18 -3.65 13.17
CA VAL A 144 -18.65 -5.03 13.31
C VAL A 144 -19.91 -5.05 14.14
N LYS A 145 -20.91 -5.82 13.70
CA LYS A 145 -22.08 -6.18 14.48
C LYS A 145 -21.99 -7.65 14.87
N GLN A 146 -21.94 -7.92 16.16
CA GLN A 146 -21.86 -9.27 16.73
C GLN A 146 -22.87 -9.41 17.87
N ALA A 147 -23.75 -10.42 17.82
CA ALA A 147 -24.71 -10.73 18.88
C ALA A 147 -25.52 -9.51 19.39
N GLY A 148 -25.91 -8.60 18.48
CA GLY A 148 -26.67 -7.39 18.81
C GLY A 148 -25.83 -6.19 19.28
N GLN A 149 -24.53 -6.36 19.53
CA GLN A 149 -23.60 -5.28 19.83
C GLN A 149 -22.91 -4.76 18.56
N VAL A 150 -22.59 -3.47 18.53
CA VAL A 150 -21.82 -2.85 17.46
C VAL A 150 -20.50 -2.36 18.03
N VAL A 151 -19.39 -2.82 17.45
CA VAL A 151 -18.02 -2.47 17.82
C VAL A 151 -17.37 -1.78 16.64
N ARG A 152 -16.66 -0.67 16.91
CA ARG A 152 -15.92 0.08 15.90
C ARG A 152 -14.44 0.14 16.28
N ALA A 153 -13.57 -0.06 15.31
CA ALA A 153 -12.13 0.03 15.48
C ALA A 153 -11.48 0.68 14.26
N GLY A 154 -10.38 1.40 14.46
CA GLY A 154 -9.60 1.99 13.37
C GLY A 154 -8.17 1.46 13.38
N ILE A 155 -7.63 1.20 12.19
CA ILE A 155 -6.23 0.80 11.99
C ILE A 155 -5.66 1.64 10.85
N PRO A 156 -4.49 2.30 11.00
CA PRO A 156 -3.83 2.94 9.88
C PRO A 156 -3.55 1.94 8.76
N VAL A 157 -3.77 2.33 7.50
CA VAL A 157 -3.54 1.43 6.35
C VAL A 157 -2.10 0.95 6.28
N ASP A 158 -1.16 1.83 6.64
CA ASP A 158 0.28 1.56 6.69
C ASP A 158 0.67 0.53 7.77
N ASP A 159 -0.20 0.28 8.76
CA ASP A 159 -0.01 -0.72 9.81
C ASP A 159 -0.67 -2.07 9.49
N LEU A 160 -1.43 -2.18 8.40
CA LEU A 160 -2.09 -3.43 8.01
C LEU A 160 -1.06 -4.48 7.60
N ALA A 161 -1.07 -5.62 8.30
CA ALA A 161 -0.17 -6.74 8.10
C ALA A 161 -0.72 -7.70 7.04
N PHE A 162 -0.50 -7.36 5.78
CA PHE A 162 -0.77 -8.28 4.67
C PHE A 162 0.28 -9.38 4.60
N GLY A 163 -0.16 -10.60 4.29
CA GLY A 163 0.74 -11.73 4.06
C GLY A 163 1.63 -11.52 2.84
N GLU A 164 2.81 -12.14 2.84
CA GLU A 164 3.76 -11.99 1.73
C GLU A 164 3.28 -12.70 0.46
N LEU A 165 2.50 -13.78 0.62
CA LEU A 165 1.89 -14.55 -0.45
C LEU A 165 0.58 -13.90 -0.94
N ILE A 166 0.34 -13.98 -2.24
CA ILE A 166 -0.87 -13.44 -2.85
C ILE A 166 -2.10 -14.20 -2.31
N GLY A 167 -3.01 -13.45 -1.69
CA GLY A 167 -4.26 -13.99 -1.16
C GLY A 167 -4.17 -14.60 0.23
N ASP A 168 -2.99 -14.60 0.88
CA ASP A 168 -2.90 -14.99 2.29
C ASP A 168 -3.58 -13.92 3.17
N THR A 169 -4.62 -14.35 3.88
CA THR A 169 -5.44 -13.53 4.77
C THR A 169 -5.12 -13.79 6.24
N THR A 170 -4.25 -14.75 6.55
CA THR A 170 -4.09 -15.30 7.91
C THR A 170 -3.56 -14.24 8.87
N GLN A 171 -2.43 -13.61 8.52
CA GLN A 171 -1.79 -12.58 9.34
C GLN A 171 -2.71 -11.37 9.55
N LEU A 172 -3.37 -10.92 8.48
CA LEU A 172 -4.31 -9.82 8.52
C LEU A 172 -5.52 -10.15 9.40
N ALA A 173 -6.11 -11.33 9.25
CA ALA A 173 -7.25 -11.76 10.06
C ALA A 173 -6.91 -11.85 11.55
N GLU A 174 -5.72 -12.36 11.90
CA GLU A 174 -5.23 -12.39 13.28
C GLU A 174 -5.03 -10.98 13.85
N GLN A 175 -4.45 -10.07 13.07
CA GLN A 175 -4.29 -8.67 13.48
C GLN A 175 -5.65 -8.00 13.72
N LEU A 176 -6.59 -8.15 12.80
CA LEU A 176 -7.94 -7.59 12.90
C LEU A 176 -8.68 -8.13 14.13
N SER A 177 -8.52 -9.42 14.42
CA SER A 177 -9.10 -10.02 15.63
C SER A 177 -8.57 -9.36 16.90
N LYS A 178 -7.25 -9.15 17.01
CA LYS A 178 -6.64 -8.50 18.19
C LYS A 178 -7.14 -7.06 18.35
N VAL A 179 -7.25 -6.32 17.25
CA VAL A 179 -7.74 -4.94 17.27
C VAL A 179 -9.21 -4.87 17.69
N LEU A 180 -10.06 -5.73 17.15
CA LEU A 180 -11.48 -5.76 17.48
C LEU A 180 -11.72 -6.21 18.93
N VAL A 181 -10.97 -7.20 19.44
CA VAL A 181 -11.03 -7.58 20.86
C VAL A 181 -10.63 -6.40 21.75
N LYS A 182 -9.56 -5.67 21.41
CA LYS A 182 -9.15 -4.46 22.14
C LYS A 182 -10.21 -3.36 22.11
N ALA A 183 -11.00 -3.28 21.04
CA ALA A 183 -12.12 -2.35 20.90
C ALA A 183 -13.41 -2.82 21.61
N GLY A 184 -13.41 -4.01 22.21
CA GLY A 184 -14.54 -4.55 22.99
C GLY A 184 -15.35 -5.63 22.28
N ALA A 185 -14.88 -6.20 21.16
CA ALA A 185 -15.52 -7.36 20.54
C ALA A 185 -15.32 -8.62 21.38
N VAL A 186 -16.34 -9.49 21.40
CA VAL A 186 -16.30 -10.74 22.15
C VAL A 186 -15.47 -11.77 21.41
N GLU A 187 -14.39 -12.23 22.04
CA GLU A 187 -13.55 -13.28 21.48
C GLU A 187 -14.34 -14.59 21.31
N GLY A 188 -14.24 -15.20 20.13
CA GLY A 188 -14.94 -16.43 19.82
C GLY A 188 -14.81 -16.85 18.37
N ILE A 189 -15.44 -17.97 18.01
CA ILE A 189 -15.36 -18.54 16.66
C ILE A 189 -16.01 -17.62 15.61
N HIS A 190 -17.09 -16.93 15.98
CA HIS A 190 -17.76 -15.97 15.09
C HIS A 190 -16.87 -14.78 14.75
N LEU A 191 -16.13 -14.24 15.74
CA LEU A 191 -15.18 -13.17 15.49
C LEU A 191 -14.02 -13.64 14.59
N LYS A 192 -13.47 -14.83 14.83
CA LYS A 192 -12.39 -15.39 14.00
C LYS A 192 -12.83 -15.57 12.54
N ASN A 193 -14.01 -16.14 12.31
CA ASN A 193 -14.56 -16.31 10.97
C ASN A 193 -14.91 -14.96 10.32
N GLY A 194 -15.45 -14.04 11.11
CA GLY A 194 -15.71 -12.66 10.71
C GLY A 194 -14.44 -11.93 10.27
N CYS A 195 -13.35 -12.06 11.01
CA CYS A 195 -12.06 -11.45 10.68
C CYS A 195 -11.45 -12.02 9.40
N LYS A 196 -11.59 -13.33 9.14
CA LYS A 196 -11.22 -13.92 7.83
C LYS A 196 -12.02 -13.32 6.68
N SER A 197 -13.31 -13.08 6.90
CA SER A 197 -14.19 -12.43 5.92
C SER A 197 -13.79 -10.96 5.68
N ILE A 198 -13.51 -10.22 6.75
CA ILE A 198 -13.00 -8.83 6.68
C ILE A 198 -11.67 -8.81 5.90
N ALA A 199 -10.70 -9.66 6.25
CA ALA A 199 -9.41 -9.74 5.58
C ALA A 199 -9.56 -10.03 4.09
N SER A 200 -10.41 -11.01 3.74
CA SER A 200 -10.74 -11.33 2.34
C SER A 200 -11.36 -10.15 1.60
N HIS A 201 -12.22 -9.38 2.28
CA HIS A 201 -12.84 -8.20 1.71
C HIS A 201 -11.83 -7.08 1.48
N VAL A 202 -10.93 -6.80 2.43
CA VAL A 202 -9.86 -5.81 2.29
C VAL A 202 -8.94 -6.15 1.11
N ILE A 203 -8.50 -7.41 1.00
CA ILE A 203 -7.66 -7.86 -0.13
C ILE A 203 -8.40 -7.69 -1.45
N ARG A 204 -9.69 -8.03 -1.51
CA ARG A 204 -10.51 -7.85 -2.72
C ARG A 204 -10.61 -6.38 -3.13
N ILE A 205 -10.72 -5.46 -2.17
CA ILE A 205 -10.72 -4.02 -2.46
C ILE A 205 -9.37 -3.60 -3.05
N ALA A 206 -8.26 -4.00 -2.43
CA ALA A 206 -6.92 -3.68 -2.90
C ALA A 206 -6.65 -4.25 -4.31
N HIS A 207 -6.96 -5.52 -4.56
CA HIS A 207 -6.75 -6.16 -5.87
C HIS A 207 -7.82 -5.79 -6.91
N GLY A 208 -8.87 -5.07 -6.51
CA GLY A 208 -9.90 -4.57 -7.42
C GLY A 208 -9.47 -3.35 -8.24
N VAL A 209 -8.31 -2.76 -7.93
CA VAL A 209 -7.73 -1.65 -8.69
C VAL A 209 -7.25 -2.15 -10.05
N ARG A 210 -7.75 -1.53 -11.12
CA ARG A 210 -7.37 -1.80 -12.51
C ARG A 210 -6.96 -0.51 -13.21
#